data_AF-A0A9E0Z8J6-F1
#
_entry.id   AF-A0A9E0Z8J6-F1
#
_cell.length_a   1.000
_cell.length_b   1.000
_cell.length_c   1.000
_cell.angle_alpha   90.00
_cell.angle_beta   90.00
_cell.angle_gamma   90.00
#
_symmetry.space_group_name_H-M   'P 1'
#
loop_
_entity.id
_entity.type
_entity.pdbx_description
1 polymer ?
#
loop_
_entity_poly.entity_id
_entity_poly.type
_entity_poly.pdbx_seq_one_letter_code
_entity_poly.pdbx_strand_id
1 'polypeptide(L)'
;MGIGPSTKETSLHHFRDPLLDVVSSDEEMDLLGIIIVGTPDNQEEKMLVGTRAAVLAESMRADGAIISADGWGNSDVDYVNTVEQLTKRGIAVSGLKFIGTSGGFVVESPSLNAIVDMNKSESGTETCVLGENSVTEMDARKAAAMLKLKMRK
;
A
#
# COMPACT_ATOMS: atom_id res chain seq x y z
N MET A 1 15.18 -2.71 15.58
CA MET A 1 14.92 -3.81 14.62
C MET A 1 14.70 -3.12 13.28
N GLY A 2 15.47 -3.47 12.25
CA GLY A 2 15.47 -2.75 10.97
C GLY A 2 14.54 -3.39 9.95
N ILE A 3 14.35 -2.73 8.81
CA ILE A 3 13.74 -3.34 7.63
C ILE A 3 14.64 -4.50 7.20
N GLY A 4 14.10 -5.72 7.21
CA GLY A 4 14.82 -6.93 6.83
C GLY A 4 14.22 -7.59 5.60
N PRO A 5 14.88 -8.64 5.07
CA PRO A 5 14.49 -9.28 3.83
C PRO A 5 13.11 -9.94 3.89
N SER A 6 12.52 -10.15 5.07
CA SER A 6 11.22 -10.82 5.17
C SER A 6 10.04 -9.99 4.70
N THR A 7 10.16 -8.67 4.65
CA THR A 7 9.13 -7.77 4.12
C THR A 7 9.42 -7.29 2.71
N LYS A 8 10.54 -7.73 2.11
CA LYS A 8 10.99 -7.26 0.81
C LYS A 8 10.57 -8.18 -0.31
N GLU A 9 10.01 -7.57 -1.33
CA GLU A 9 9.60 -8.27 -2.53
C GLU A 9 10.81 -8.56 -3.42
N THR A 10 10.82 -9.76 -3.99
CA THR A 10 11.86 -10.14 -4.95
C THR A 10 11.55 -9.54 -6.31
N SER A 11 12.56 -9.38 -7.17
CA SER A 11 12.32 -8.95 -8.56
C SER A 11 11.36 -9.90 -9.28
N LEU A 12 11.44 -11.20 -9.02
CA LEU A 12 10.49 -12.19 -9.57
C LEU A 12 9.06 -11.90 -9.12
N HIS A 13 8.86 -11.50 -7.86
CA HIS A 13 7.56 -11.14 -7.32
C HIS A 13 7.01 -9.88 -8.01
N HIS A 14 7.82 -8.85 -8.22
CA HIS A 14 7.39 -7.67 -8.98
C HIS A 14 7.03 -7.98 -10.44
N PHE A 15 7.70 -8.94 -11.09
CA PHE A 15 7.33 -9.39 -12.44
C PHE A 15 6.07 -10.26 -12.46
N ARG A 16 5.63 -10.77 -11.31
CA ARG A 16 4.45 -11.64 -11.13
C ARG A 16 3.59 -11.10 -10.00
N ASP A 17 3.32 -9.79 -10.08
CA ASP A 17 2.67 -9.07 -9.01
C ASP A 17 1.21 -9.54 -8.87
N PRO A 18 0.84 -10.16 -7.73
CA PRO A 18 -0.50 -10.71 -7.55
C PRO A 18 -1.57 -9.62 -7.43
N LEU A 19 -1.21 -8.40 -7.00
CA LEU A 19 -2.14 -7.29 -6.96
C LEU A 19 -2.50 -6.86 -8.38
N LEU A 20 -1.52 -6.78 -9.27
CA LEU A 20 -1.76 -6.45 -10.67
C LEU A 20 -2.62 -7.51 -11.37
N ASP A 21 -2.31 -8.80 -11.15
CA ASP A 21 -3.10 -9.90 -11.71
C ASP A 21 -4.56 -9.87 -11.24
N VAL A 22 -4.79 -9.63 -9.93
CA VAL A 22 -6.14 -9.54 -9.36
C VAL A 22 -6.90 -8.34 -9.90
N VAL A 23 -6.30 -7.15 -9.91
CA VAL A 23 -7.00 -5.92 -10.35
C VAL A 23 -7.25 -5.93 -11.86
N SER A 24 -6.31 -6.39 -12.66
CA SER A 24 -6.46 -6.44 -14.13
C SER A 24 -7.45 -7.50 -14.61
N SER A 25 -7.70 -8.53 -13.82
CA SER A 25 -8.65 -9.61 -14.13
C SER A 25 -10.05 -9.36 -13.54
N ASP A 26 -10.26 -8.25 -12.83
CA ASP A 26 -11.52 -7.97 -12.14
C ASP A 26 -12.55 -7.33 -13.07
N GLU A 27 -13.73 -7.93 -13.22
CA GLU A 27 -14.78 -7.44 -14.14
C GLU A 27 -15.53 -6.20 -13.61
N GLU A 28 -15.39 -5.84 -12.33
CA GLU A 28 -16.02 -4.65 -11.73
C GLU A 28 -15.06 -3.48 -11.58
N MET A 29 -13.78 -3.62 -11.95
CA MET A 29 -12.76 -2.58 -11.84
C MET A 29 -11.98 -2.37 -13.14
N ASP A 30 -11.89 -1.12 -13.57
CA ASP A 30 -11.02 -0.75 -14.68
C ASP A 30 -9.63 -0.34 -14.15
N LEU A 31 -8.59 -1.08 -14.56
CA LEU A 31 -7.21 -0.72 -14.24
C LEU A 31 -6.80 0.55 -15.02
N LEU A 32 -6.83 1.69 -14.35
CA LEU A 32 -6.50 2.98 -14.94
C LEU A 32 -4.99 3.19 -15.16
N GLY A 33 -4.16 2.69 -14.26
CA GLY A 33 -2.70 2.82 -14.35
C GLY A 33 -1.97 2.50 -13.06
N ILE A 34 -0.64 2.54 -13.12
CA ILE A 34 0.27 2.30 -11.99
C ILE A 34 1.07 3.58 -11.73
N ILE A 35 1.08 4.05 -10.48
CA ILE A 35 1.88 5.20 -10.04
C ILE A 35 3.01 4.69 -9.15
N ILE A 36 4.26 4.95 -9.53
CA ILE A 36 5.43 4.65 -8.71
C ILE A 36 5.77 5.90 -7.89
N VAL A 37 5.73 5.76 -6.56
CA VAL A 37 6.04 6.84 -5.61
C VAL A 37 7.38 6.51 -4.95
N GLY A 38 8.32 7.46 -4.96
CA GLY A 38 9.57 7.30 -4.24
C GLY A 38 9.37 7.40 -2.73
N THR A 39 10.25 6.77 -1.96
CA THR A 39 10.26 6.79 -0.49
C THR A 39 11.46 7.61 0.02
N PRO A 40 11.41 8.95 -0.03
CA PRO A 40 12.52 9.80 0.39
C PRO A 40 12.74 9.73 1.90
N ASP A 41 13.95 10.07 2.36
CA ASP A 41 14.25 10.10 3.79
C ASP A 41 13.83 11.42 4.43
N ASN A 42 14.00 12.55 3.71
CA ASN A 42 13.68 13.88 4.21
C ASN A 42 12.16 14.11 4.31
N GLN A 43 11.73 14.71 5.42
CA GLN A 43 10.32 14.98 5.69
C GLN A 43 9.62 15.84 4.63
N GLU A 44 10.26 16.91 4.15
CA GLU A 44 9.67 17.80 3.14
C GLU A 44 9.40 17.03 1.84
N GLU A 45 10.33 16.17 1.45
CA GLU A 45 10.20 15.32 0.28
C GLU A 45 9.09 14.27 0.47
N LYS A 46 8.94 13.69 1.67
CA LYS A 46 7.84 12.74 1.99
C LYS A 46 6.48 13.39 1.81
N MET A 47 6.34 14.65 2.24
CA MET A 47 5.12 15.41 2.02
C MET A 47 4.90 15.68 0.53
N LEU A 48 5.96 16.07 -0.19
CA LEU A 48 5.92 16.39 -1.60
C LEU A 48 5.51 15.19 -2.48
N VAL A 49 6.12 14.02 -2.29
CA VAL A 49 5.86 12.84 -3.13
C VAL A 49 4.42 12.34 -2.99
N GLY A 50 3.90 12.27 -1.75
CA GLY A 50 2.52 11.86 -1.52
C GLY A 50 1.48 12.85 -2.06
N THR A 51 1.75 14.15 -1.95
CA THR A 51 0.90 15.17 -2.57
C THR A 51 0.91 15.07 -4.09
N ARG A 52 2.08 14.88 -4.72
CA ARG A 52 2.19 14.74 -6.18
C ARG A 52 1.51 13.48 -6.70
N ALA A 53 1.63 12.36 -5.99
CA ALA A 53 0.94 11.11 -6.32
C ALA A 53 -0.58 11.31 -6.31
N ALA A 54 -1.11 11.98 -5.29
CA ALA A 54 -2.54 12.26 -5.20
C ALA A 54 -3.04 13.25 -6.27
N VAL A 55 -2.26 14.29 -6.60
CA VAL A 55 -2.59 15.22 -7.70
C VAL A 55 -2.61 14.49 -9.05
N LEU A 56 -1.69 13.55 -9.27
CA LEU A 56 -1.67 12.74 -10.48
C LEU A 56 -2.93 11.85 -10.57
N ALA A 57 -3.27 11.14 -9.49
CA ALA A 57 -4.48 10.30 -9.44
C ALA A 57 -5.77 11.12 -9.65
N GLU A 58 -5.86 12.31 -9.06
CA GLU A 58 -6.97 13.25 -9.25
C GLU A 58 -7.05 13.75 -10.70
N SER A 59 -5.91 14.07 -11.31
CA SER A 59 -5.85 14.51 -12.72
C SER A 59 -6.30 13.40 -13.69
N MET A 60 -6.03 12.14 -13.33
CA MET A 60 -6.51 10.96 -14.05
C MET A 60 -7.98 10.64 -13.78
N ARG A 61 -8.62 11.35 -12.83
CA ARG A 61 -10.00 11.12 -12.37
C ARG A 61 -10.20 9.71 -11.80
N ALA A 62 -9.23 9.21 -11.04
CA ALA A 62 -9.34 7.92 -10.39
C ALA A 62 -10.45 7.92 -9.32
N ASP A 63 -11.37 6.96 -9.38
CA ASP A 63 -12.39 6.76 -8.34
C ASP A 63 -11.81 6.14 -7.07
N GLY A 64 -10.73 5.36 -7.21
CA GLY A 64 -10.08 4.66 -6.13
C GLY A 64 -8.61 4.35 -6.40
N ALA A 65 -7.86 4.08 -5.33
CA ALA A 65 -6.47 3.69 -5.37
C ALA A 65 -6.17 2.58 -4.36
N ILE A 66 -5.33 1.62 -4.77
CA ILE A 66 -4.70 0.65 -3.88
C ILE A 66 -3.25 1.06 -3.74
N ILE A 67 -2.81 1.34 -2.51
CA ILE A 67 -1.41 1.68 -2.21
C ILE A 67 -0.71 0.45 -1.61
N SER A 68 0.44 0.06 -2.15
CA SER A 68 1.28 -0.99 -1.58
C SER A 68 2.62 -0.43 -1.13
N ALA A 69 3.16 -0.98 -0.04
CA ALA A 69 4.51 -0.67 0.42
C ALA A 69 5.17 -1.88 1.10
N ASP A 70 6.43 -2.12 0.74
CA ASP A 70 7.30 -3.15 1.31
C ASP A 70 8.21 -2.59 2.43
N GLY A 71 7.89 -1.37 2.89
CA GLY A 71 8.63 -0.61 3.89
C GLY A 71 7.92 -0.54 5.25
N TRP A 72 8.70 -0.29 6.29
CA TRP A 72 8.22 -0.09 7.66
C TRP A 72 9.07 0.95 8.40
N GLY A 73 8.46 1.69 9.32
CA GLY A 73 9.16 2.73 10.07
C GLY A 73 9.04 4.10 9.42
N ASN A 74 10.17 4.70 9.01
CA ASN A 74 10.18 6.04 8.41
C ASN A 74 9.31 6.14 7.14
N SER A 75 9.19 5.04 6.37
CA SER A 75 8.35 4.99 5.16
C SER A 75 6.84 5.11 5.46
N ASP A 76 6.43 4.90 6.71
CA ASP A 76 5.02 5.05 7.08
C ASP A 76 4.56 6.49 6.92
N VAL A 77 5.47 7.46 7.11
CA VAL A 77 5.14 8.87 7.00
C VAL A 77 4.69 9.25 5.58
N ASP A 78 5.44 8.82 4.56
CA ASP A 78 5.04 9.04 3.16
C ASP A 78 3.85 8.19 2.73
N TYR A 79 3.75 6.94 3.21
CA TYR A 79 2.58 6.09 2.97
C TYR A 79 1.30 6.75 3.50
N VAL A 80 1.29 7.14 4.77
CA VAL A 80 0.14 7.76 5.43
C VAL A 80 -0.18 9.11 4.81
N ASN A 81 0.82 9.93 4.50
CA ASN A 81 0.59 11.19 3.77
C ASN A 81 -0.07 10.94 2.41
N THR A 82 0.37 9.94 1.65
CA THR A 82 -0.24 9.61 0.35
C THR A 82 -1.70 9.20 0.52
N VAL A 83 -2.01 8.34 1.49
CA VAL A 83 -3.39 7.95 1.82
C VAL A 83 -4.25 9.16 2.16
N GLU A 84 -3.73 10.08 3.00
CA GLU A 84 -4.46 11.29 3.38
C GLU A 84 -4.69 12.24 2.21
N GLN A 85 -3.70 12.42 1.34
CA GLN A 85 -3.80 13.32 0.20
C GLN A 85 -4.80 12.82 -0.84
N LEU A 86 -4.87 11.50 -1.05
CA LEU A 86 -5.90 10.85 -1.88
C LEU A 86 -7.29 11.01 -1.25
N THR A 87 -7.40 10.73 0.05
CA THR A 87 -8.68 10.82 0.79
C THR A 87 -9.23 12.25 0.79
N LYS A 88 -8.37 13.27 0.97
CA LYS A 88 -8.73 14.69 0.92
C LYS A 88 -9.28 15.12 -0.45
N ARG A 89 -8.95 14.39 -1.51
CA ARG A 89 -9.42 14.61 -2.89
C ARG A 89 -10.65 13.77 -3.24
N GLY A 90 -11.20 13.04 -2.28
CA GLY A 90 -12.39 12.20 -2.48
C GLY A 90 -12.10 10.86 -3.15
N ILE A 91 -10.83 10.50 -3.38
CA ILE A 91 -10.43 9.22 -3.97
C ILE A 91 -10.51 8.14 -2.88
N ALA A 92 -11.21 7.03 -3.15
CA ALA A 92 -11.29 5.92 -2.21
C ALA A 92 -9.92 5.23 -2.08
N VAL A 93 -9.52 4.85 -0.87
CA VAL A 93 -8.21 4.23 -0.65
C VAL A 93 -8.32 2.93 0.14
N SER A 94 -7.68 1.89 -0.38
CA SER A 94 -7.27 0.69 0.36
C SER A 94 -5.75 0.52 0.24
N GLY A 95 -5.15 -0.41 0.97
CA GLY A 95 -3.74 -0.69 0.77
C GLY A 95 -3.22 -1.97 1.38
N LEU A 96 -1.94 -2.23 1.12
CA LEU A 96 -1.20 -3.43 1.49
C LEU A 96 0.13 -3.03 2.11
N LYS A 97 0.40 -3.52 3.31
CA LYS A 97 1.62 -3.19 4.04
C LYS A 97 1.93 -4.21 5.12
N PHE A 98 3.20 -4.37 5.46
CA PHE A 98 3.59 -5.05 6.68
C PHE A 98 3.30 -4.16 7.91
N ILE A 99 2.40 -4.60 8.77
CA ILE A 99 2.06 -3.94 10.04
C ILE A 99 2.61 -4.77 11.19
N GLY A 100 2.26 -6.06 11.23
CA GLY A 100 2.72 -7.00 12.25
C GLY A 100 2.34 -6.58 13.68
N THR A 101 2.99 -7.22 14.65
CA THR A 101 2.86 -6.92 16.09
C THR A 101 3.96 -5.99 16.57
N SER A 102 5.04 -5.86 15.79
CA SER A 102 6.20 -5.02 16.10
C SER A 102 5.92 -3.57 15.74
N GLY A 103 5.20 -2.84 16.62
CA GLY A 103 5.12 -1.38 16.59
C GLY A 103 4.07 -0.76 15.66
N GLY A 104 3.38 -1.55 14.83
CA GLY A 104 2.29 -1.07 13.98
C GLY A 104 2.71 0.06 13.03
N PHE A 105 1.79 0.99 12.77
CA PHE A 105 2.10 2.23 12.04
C PHE A 105 2.84 3.23 12.95
N VAL A 106 3.92 3.82 12.43
CA VAL A 106 4.60 4.94 13.13
C VAL A 106 3.74 6.21 13.14
N VAL A 107 2.78 6.33 12.21
CA VAL A 107 1.85 7.46 12.11
C VAL A 107 0.42 6.96 12.09
N GLU A 108 -0.40 7.44 13.01
CA GLU A 108 -1.82 7.13 13.06
C GLU A 108 -2.63 8.10 12.20
N SER A 109 -3.61 7.59 11.45
CA SER A 109 -4.58 8.41 10.74
C SER A 109 -5.92 7.67 10.64
N PRO A 110 -7.08 8.36 10.79
CA PRO A 110 -8.40 7.76 10.58
C PRO A 110 -8.59 7.17 9.17
N SER A 111 -7.79 7.62 8.21
CA SER A 111 -7.85 7.18 6.81
C SER A 111 -7.28 5.77 6.58
N LEU A 112 -6.61 5.19 7.57
CA LEU A 112 -5.96 3.86 7.50
C LEU A 112 -6.92 2.69 7.82
N ASN A 113 -8.23 2.92 7.77
CA ASN A 113 -9.25 1.92 8.12
C ASN A 113 -9.46 0.80 7.08
N ALA A 114 -8.71 0.79 5.98
CA ALA A 114 -8.83 -0.18 4.89
C ALA A 114 -7.45 -0.68 4.40
N ILE A 115 -6.52 -0.86 5.34
CA ILE A 115 -5.19 -1.40 5.06
C ILE A 115 -5.14 -2.87 5.47
N VAL A 116 -4.71 -3.73 4.54
CA VAL A 116 -4.50 -5.15 4.75
C VAL A 116 -3.08 -5.37 5.28
N ASP A 117 -2.97 -6.01 6.44
CA ASP A 117 -1.69 -6.47 6.97
C ASP A 117 -1.21 -7.70 6.20
N MET A 118 -0.04 -7.60 5.58
CA MET A 118 0.57 -8.71 4.83
C MET A 118 1.44 -9.63 5.70
N ASN A 119 1.57 -9.38 7.00
CA ASN A 119 2.33 -10.24 7.91
C ASN A 119 1.85 -11.71 7.85
N LYS A 120 2.80 -12.61 7.55
CA LYS A 120 2.67 -14.07 7.57
C LYS A 120 3.46 -14.73 8.69
N SER A 121 4.41 -14.00 9.31
CA SER A 121 5.16 -14.51 10.44
C SER A 121 4.22 -14.79 11.63
N GLU A 122 4.42 -15.92 12.30
CA GLU A 122 3.64 -16.28 13.51
C GLU A 122 3.90 -15.30 14.67
N SER A 123 5.12 -14.79 14.76
CA SER A 123 5.51 -13.81 15.80
C SER A 123 4.96 -12.41 15.54
N GLY A 124 4.58 -12.10 14.29
CA GLY A 124 4.24 -10.74 13.86
C GLY A 124 5.45 -9.81 13.74
N THR A 125 6.65 -10.37 13.62
CA THR A 125 7.93 -9.65 13.58
C THR A 125 8.66 -9.96 12.27
N GLU A 126 9.61 -9.10 11.89
CA GLU A 126 10.52 -9.42 10.77
C GLU A 126 11.39 -10.65 11.14
N THR A 127 11.56 -11.60 10.20
CA THR A 127 12.16 -12.93 10.46
C THR A 127 13.46 -13.20 9.70
N CYS A 128 14.01 -12.23 8.98
CA CYS A 128 15.15 -12.39 8.06
C CYS A 128 14.96 -13.46 6.96
N VAL A 129 13.77 -14.08 6.84
CA VAL A 129 13.46 -15.05 5.80
C VAL A 129 12.97 -14.30 4.57
N LEU A 130 13.78 -14.25 3.51
CA LEU A 130 13.47 -13.51 2.28
C LEU A 130 12.07 -13.79 1.75
N GLY A 131 11.27 -12.73 1.58
CA GLY A 131 9.94 -12.80 0.96
C GLY A 131 8.88 -13.56 1.78
N GLU A 132 9.12 -13.85 3.06
CA GLU A 132 8.13 -14.53 3.91
C GLU A 132 6.79 -13.79 3.96
N ASN A 133 6.84 -12.45 3.98
CA ASN A 133 5.67 -11.58 4.07
C ASN A 133 5.32 -10.95 2.73
N SER A 134 5.75 -11.57 1.63
CA SER A 134 5.36 -11.15 0.29
C SER A 134 3.84 -11.13 0.13
N VAL A 135 3.34 -10.15 -0.62
CA VAL A 135 1.90 -10.04 -0.92
C VAL A 135 1.43 -11.33 -1.59
N THR A 136 0.30 -11.86 -1.15
CA THR A 136 -0.33 -13.02 -1.80
C THR A 136 -1.56 -12.60 -2.59
N GLU A 137 -2.02 -13.47 -3.50
CA GLU A 137 -3.30 -13.28 -4.20
C GLU A 137 -4.47 -13.04 -3.23
N MET A 138 -4.46 -13.71 -2.07
CA MET A 138 -5.48 -13.52 -1.04
C MET A 138 -5.43 -12.12 -0.44
N ASP A 139 -4.25 -11.55 -0.21
CA ASP A 139 -4.09 -10.20 0.31
C ASP A 139 -4.54 -9.16 -0.72
N ALA A 140 -4.13 -9.35 -1.98
CA ALA A 140 -4.59 -8.54 -3.10
C ALA A 140 -6.12 -8.54 -3.25
N ARG A 141 -6.77 -9.72 -3.19
CA ARG A 141 -8.24 -9.84 -3.23
C ARG A 141 -8.91 -9.11 -2.07
N LYS A 142 -8.35 -9.17 -0.86
CA LYS A 142 -8.86 -8.40 0.29
C LYS A 142 -8.76 -6.89 0.06
N ALA A 143 -7.61 -6.42 -0.44
CA ALA A 143 -7.42 -5.00 -0.71
C ALA A 143 -8.41 -4.50 -1.80
N ALA A 144 -8.54 -5.24 -2.90
CA ALA A 144 -9.51 -4.94 -3.95
C ALA A 144 -10.96 -4.91 -3.42
N ALA A 145 -11.36 -5.91 -2.62
CA ALA A 145 -12.69 -5.94 -2.01
C ALA A 145 -12.93 -4.75 -1.06
N MET A 146 -11.94 -4.39 -0.24
CA MET A 146 -12.03 -3.21 0.64
C MET A 146 -12.17 -1.91 -0.15
N LEU A 147 -11.45 -1.77 -1.28
CA LEU A 147 -11.58 -0.61 -2.14
C LEU A 147 -12.97 -0.50 -2.75
N LYS A 148 -13.49 -1.61 -3.31
CA LYS A 148 -14.86 -1.68 -3.84
C LYS A 148 -15.90 -1.26 -2.80
N LEU A 149 -15.78 -1.75 -1.57
CA LEU A 149 -16.68 -1.36 -0.48
C LEU A 149 -16.62 0.14 -0.17
N LYS A 150 -15.43 0.75 -0.22
CA LYS A 150 -15.26 2.19 -0.04
C LYS A 150 -15.79 3.04 -1.20
N MET A 151 -15.81 2.50 -2.42
CA MET A 151 -16.31 3.18 -3.62
C MET A 151 -17.84 3.18 -3.71
N ARG A 152 -18.54 2.24 -3.07
CA ARG A 152 -20.01 2.07 -3.09
C ARG A 152 -20.81 3.13 -2.29
N LYS A 153 -20.36 4.38 -2.26
CA LYS A 153 -21.06 5.48 -1.57
C LYS A 153 -22.46 5.73 -2.13
#